data_AF-A0A316S5W9-F1
#
_entry.id   AF-A0A316S5W9-F1
#
_cell.length_a   1.000
_cell.length_b   1.000
_cell.length_c   1.000
_cell.angle_alpha   90.00
_cell.angle_beta   90.00
_cell.angle_gamma   90.00
#
_symmetry.space_group_name_H-M   'P 1'
#
loop_
_entity.id
_entity.type
_entity.pdbx_description
1 polymer ?
#
loop_
_entity_poly.entity_id
_entity_poly.type
_entity_poly.pdbx_seq_one_letter_code
_entity_poly.pdbx_strand_id
1 'polypeptide(L)' 'MADVINAVSGNKMFQLKQAINDLRERLKTEEEPERIAGIKKEIMELETHYNILADRLKMQNRSI' A
#
# COMPACT_ATOMS: atom_id res chain seq x y z
N MET A 1 -0.80 1.39 -24.81
CA MET A 1 0.27 1.56 -23.78
C MET A 1 -0.29 1.99 -22.42
N ALA A 2 -1.39 2.76 -22.37
CA ALA A 2 -2.08 3.11 -21.11
C ALA A 2 -2.64 1.87 -20.36
N ASP A 3 -3.12 0.86 -21.09
CA ASP A 3 -3.71 -0.35 -20.51
C ASP A 3 -2.73 -1.19 -19.70
N VAL A 4 -1.46 -1.27 -20.15
CA VAL A 4 -0.40 -2.01 -19.44
C VAL A 4 -0.01 -1.30 -18.15
N ILE A 5 0.09 0.03 -18.18
CA ILE A 5 0.41 0.84 -16.99
C ILE A 5 -0.71 0.74 -15.95
N ASN A 6 -1.96 0.74 -16.39
CA ASN A 6 -3.12 0.57 -15.51
C ASN A 6 -3.16 -0.84 -14.89
N ALA A 7 -2.89 -1.89 -15.67
CA ALA A 7 -2.83 -3.26 -15.17
C ALA A 7 -1.68 -3.48 -14.16
N VAL A 8 -0.48 -2.93 -14.44
CA VAL A 8 0.68 -3.01 -13.55
C VAL A 8 0.44 -2.22 -12.26
N SER A 9 -0.15 -1.03 -12.35
CA SER A 9 -0.46 -0.19 -11.19
C SER A 9 -1.55 -0.81 -10.31
N GLY A 10 -2.57 -1.43 -10.90
CA GLY A 10 -3.60 -2.19 -10.18
C GLY A 10 -3.02 -3.38 -9.41
N ASN A 11 -2.11 -4.14 -10.03
CA ASN A 11 -1.41 -5.25 -9.38
C ASN A 11 -0.53 -4.75 -8.21
N LYS A 12 0.20 -3.65 -8.40
CA LYS A 12 1.03 -3.04 -7.35
C LYS A 12 0.20 -2.54 -6.16
N MET A 13 -0.94 -1.90 -6.42
CA MET A 13 -1.86 -1.48 -5.37
C MET A 13 -2.48 -2.65 -4.61
N PHE A 14 -2.81 -3.75 -5.30
CA PHE A 14 -3.30 -4.97 -4.66
C PHE A 14 -2.25 -5.59 -3.72
N GLN A 15 -0.99 -5.70 -4.18
CA GLN A 15 0.11 -6.18 -3.36
C GLN A 15 0.35 -5.32 -2.11
N LEU A 16 0.32 -3.99 -2.26
CA LEU A 16 0.45 -3.07 -1.13
C LEU A 16 -0.68 -3.27 -0.11
N LYS A 17 -1.92 -3.48 -0.58
CA LYS A 17 -3.08 -3.71 0.30
C LYS A 17 -2.98 -5.05 1.03
N GLN A 18 -2.49 -6.11 0.38
CA GLN A 18 -2.22 -7.39 1.04
C GLN A 18 -1.13 -7.23 2.11
N ALA A 19 0.01 -6.62 1.77
CA ALA A 19 1.10 -6.41 2.73
C ALA A 19 0.66 -5.62 3.97
N ILE A 20 -0.15 -4.57 3.79
CA ILE A 20 -0.72 -3.81 4.92
C ILE A 20 -1.62 -4.69 5.79
N ASN A 21 -2.46 -5.54 5.19
CA ASN A 21 -3.33 -6.44 5.94
C ASN A 21 -2.52 -7.48 6.73
N ASP A 22 -1.51 -8.09 6.11
CA ASP A 22 -0.64 -9.09 6.76
C ASP A 22 0.11 -8.46 7.96
N LEU A 23 0.60 -7.24 7.81
CA LEU A 23 1.24 -6.49 8.89
C LEU A 23 0.24 -6.13 10.00
N ARG A 24 -1.00 -5.77 9.66
CA ARG A 24 -2.07 -5.52 10.64
C ARG A 24 -2.47 -6.79 11.39
N GLU A 25 -2.43 -7.96 10.74
CA GLU A 25 -2.66 -9.23 11.42
C GLU A 25 -1.53 -9.56 12.37
N ARG A 26 -0.26 -9.42 11.95
CA ARG A 26 0.91 -9.56 12.84
C ARG A 26 0.83 -8.60 14.04
N LEU A 27 0.40 -7.36 13.82
CA LEU A 27 0.24 -6.36 14.88
C LEU A 27 -0.77 -6.78 15.96
N LYS A 28 -1.78 -7.60 15.64
CA LYS A 28 -2.77 -8.08 16.62
C LYS A 28 -2.21 -9.13 17.57
N THR A 29 -1.19 -9.86 17.13
CA THR A 29 -0.57 -10.95 17.89
C THR A 29 0.77 -10.56 18.52
N GLU A 30 1.32 -9.41 18.13
CA GLU A 30 2.60 -8.91 18.63
C GLU A 30 2.40 -8.19 19.96
N GLU A 31 3.18 -8.57 20.98
CA GLU A 31 3.14 -7.98 22.33
C GLU A 31 4.38 -7.12 22.61
N GLU A 32 5.44 -7.25 21.79
CA GLU A 32 6.69 -6.52 21.96
C GLU A 32 6.53 -5.06 21.48
N PRO A 33 6.69 -4.05 22.36
CA PRO A 33 6.38 -2.66 22.03
C PRO A 33 7.29 -2.08 20.93
N GLU A 34 8.55 -2.52 20.87
CA GLU A 34 9.50 -2.11 19.84
C GLU A 34 9.09 -2.65 18.47
N ARG A 35 8.65 -3.91 18.40
CA ARG A 35 8.14 -4.52 17.16
C ARG A 35 6.82 -3.92 16.74
N ILE A 36 5.91 -3.67 17.67
CA ILE A 36 4.67 -2.93 17.42
C ILE A 36 4.96 -1.58 16.77
N ALA A 37 5.94 -0.83 17.30
CA ALA A 37 6.33 0.46 16.72
C ALA A 37 6.92 0.31 15.31
N GLY A 38 7.76 -0.71 15.09
CA GLY A 38 8.32 -1.05 13.79
C GLY A 38 7.24 -1.39 12.76
N ILE A 39 6.32 -2.31 13.10
CA ILE A 39 5.21 -2.74 12.23
C ILE A 39 4.28 -1.56 11.91
N LYS A 40 3.96 -0.71 12.90
CA LYS A 40 3.16 0.51 12.66
C LYS A 40 3.83 1.47 11.69
N LYS A 41 5.15 1.67 11.82
CA LYS A 41 5.92 2.51 10.89
C LYS A 41 5.89 1.93 9.48
N GLU A 42 6.07 0.62 9.34
CA GLU A 42 6.04 -0.08 8.05
C GLU A 42 4.66 0.00 7.39
N ILE A 43 3.57 -0.18 8.15
CA ILE A 43 2.21 0.03 7.66
C ILE A 43 2.04 1.46 7.12
N MET A 44 2.52 2.47 7.86
CA MET A 44 2.39 3.88 7.46
C MET A 44 3.15 4.20 6.18
N GLU A 45 4.35 3.64 5.99
CA GLU A 45 5.14 3.78 4.76
C GLU A 45 4.43 3.14 3.55
N LEU A 46 3.87 1.94 3.74
CA LEU A 46 3.12 1.24 2.68
C LEU A 46 1.82 1.95 2.32
N GLU A 47 1.09 2.49 3.31
CA GLU A 47 -0.09 3.32 3.08
C GLU A 47 0.25 4.60 2.32
N THR A 48 1.39 5.22 2.64
CA THR A 48 1.88 6.40 1.92
C THR A 48 2.17 6.08 0.46
N HIS A 49 2.86 4.98 0.18
CA HIS A 49 3.11 4.52 -1.19
C HIS A 49 1.84 4.19 -1.95
N TYR A 50 0.86 3.54 -1.30
CA TYR A 50 -0.44 3.26 -1.88
C TYR A 50 -1.17 4.55 -2.27
N ASN A 51 -1.18 5.55 -1.38
CA ASN A 51 -1.85 6.82 -1.63
C ASN A 51 -1.21 7.61 -2.78
N ILE A 52 0.12 7.65 -2.86
CA ILE A 52 0.84 8.28 -3.97
C ILE A 52 0.50 7.60 -5.31
N LEU A 53 0.48 6.27 -5.34
CA LEU A 53 0.10 5.51 -6.54
C LEU A 53 -1.36 5.76 -6.92
N ALA A 54 -2.27 5.75 -5.94
CA ALA A 54 -3.68 6.02 -6.15
C ALA A 54 -3.90 7.43 -6.73
N ASP A 55 -3.20 8.43 -6.21
CA ASP A 55 -3.32 9.80 -6.69
C ASP A 55 -2.72 9.99 -8.08
N ARG A 56 -1.61 9.30 -8.40
CA ARG A 56 -1.08 9.26 -9.78
C ARG A 56 -2.09 8.65 -10.75
N LEU A 57 -2.76 7.56 -10.38
CA LEU A 57 -3.79 6.95 -11.21
C LEU A 57 -5.01 7.86 -11.40
N LYS A 58 -5.45 8.55 -10.34
CA LYS A 58 -6.53 9.54 -10.45
C LYS A 58 -6.17 10.68 -11.41
N MET A 59 -4.94 11.20 -11.33
CA MET A 59 -4.47 12.25 -12.24
C MET A 59 -4.41 11.75 -13.69
N GLN A 60 -3.89 10.54 -13.90
CA GLN A 60 -3.81 9.92 -15.23
C GLN A 60 -5.20 9.70 -15.85
N ASN A 61 -6.20 9.30 -15.06
CA ASN A 61 -7.58 9.12 -15.51
C ASN A 61 -8.33 10.44 -15.75
N ARG A 62 -7.83 11.57 -15.25
CA ARG A 62 -8.48 12.90 -15.41
C ARG A 62 -8.04 13.61 -16.70
N SER A 63 -7.07 13.07 -17.42
CA SER A 63 -6.51 13.63 -18.66
C SER A 63 -7.07 12.98 -19.93
N ILE A 64 -8.17 12.24 -19.83
CA ILE A 64 -8.87 11.58 -20.95
C ILE A 64 -10.28 12.15 -21.06
#